data_AF-A0A0B7C447-F1
#
_entry.id   AF-A0A0B7C447-F1
#
_cell.length_a   1.000
_cell.length_b   1.000
_cell.length_c   1.000
_cell.angle_alpha   90.00
_cell.angle_beta   90.00
_cell.angle_gamma   90.00
#
_symmetry.space_group_name_H-M   'P 1'
#
loop_
_entity.id
_entity.type
_entity.pdbx_description
1 polymer ?
#
loop_
_entity_poly.entity_id
_entity_poly.type
_entity_poly.pdbx_seq_one_letter_code
_entity_poly.pdbx_strand_id
1 'polypeptide(L)' 'KFSAARSSQMEDLFYIDSQSGEVKVKSDLQYEAGKSFETIVVASDRGNPPRASQAILIINVIDVGNTPP' A
#
# COMPACT_ATOMS: atom_id res chain seq x y z
N LYS A 1 2.23 8.55 2.59
CA LYS A 1 0.76 8.31 2.67
C LYS A 1 0.25 7.82 1.32
N PHE A 2 -0.88 7.13 1.25
CA PHE A 2 -1.55 6.86 -0.03
C PHE A 2 -2.07 8.15 -0.66
N SER A 3 -2.18 8.19 -1.98
CA SER A 3 -2.76 9.32 -2.71
C SER A 3 -4.26 9.44 -2.42
N ALA A 4 -4.84 10.58 -2.78
CA ALA A 4 -6.28 10.80 -2.65
C ALA A 4 -7.10 9.93 -3.62
N ALA A 5 -6.48 9.42 -4.69
CA ALA A 5 -7.15 8.63 -5.74
C ALA A 5 -7.12 7.11 -5.47
N ARG A 6 -6.75 6.68 -4.26
CA ARG A 6 -6.74 5.27 -3.88
C ARG A 6 -8.15 4.68 -3.90
N SER A 7 -8.27 3.38 -4.22
CA SER A 7 -9.53 2.66 -4.16
C SER A 7 -9.99 2.46 -2.71
N SER A 8 -11.30 2.26 -2.50
CA SER A 8 -11.84 1.87 -1.19
C SER A 8 -11.19 0.60 -0.67
N GLN A 9 -11.00 -0.38 -1.56
CA GLN A 9 -10.35 -1.64 -1.22
C GLN A 9 -8.91 -1.46 -0.71
N MET A 10 -8.15 -0.49 -1.24
CA MET A 10 -6.81 -0.17 -0.73
C MET A 10 -6.87 0.41 0.70
N GLU A 11 -7.86 1.26 0.99
CA GLU A 11 -8.08 1.86 2.33
C GLU A 11 -8.57 0.84 3.38
N ASP A 12 -9.32 -0.16 2.93
CA ASP A 12 -9.88 -1.20 3.78
C ASP A 12 -8.85 -2.29 4.12
N LEU A 13 -8.00 -2.64 3.16
CA LEU A 13 -7.06 -3.76 3.30
C LEU A 13 -5.67 -3.35 3.74
N PHE A 14 -5.22 -2.13 3.45
CA PHE A 14 -3.85 -1.70 3.71
C PHE A 14 -3.80 -0.38 4.46
N TYR A 15 -2.71 -0.19 5.19
CA TYR A 15 -2.37 1.04 5.88
C TYR A 15 -0.92 1.39 5.60
N ILE A 16 -0.60 2.68 5.50
CA ILE A 16 0.77 3.18 5.43
C ILE A 16 1.02 4.16 6.55
N ASP A 17 2.04 3.90 7.35
CA ASP A 17 2.47 4.81 8.39
C ASP A 17 3.05 6.08 7.77
N SER A 18 2.52 7.24 8.18
CA SER A 18 2.86 8.52 7.55
C SER A 18 4.26 9.03 7.88
N GLN A 19 4.90 8.52 8.94
CA GLN A 19 6.22 8.97 9.41
C GLN A 19 7.34 8.06 8.88
N SER A 20 7.16 6.75 8.95
CA SER A 20 8.13 5.73 8.57
C SER A 20 7.98 5.26 7.12
N GLY A 21 6.79 5.37 6.54
CA GLY A 21 6.46 4.80 5.23
C GLY A 21 6.18 3.30 5.26
N GLU A 22 6.14 2.67 6.43
CA GLU A 22 5.85 1.25 6.59
C GLU A 22 4.43 0.93 6.10
N VAL A 23 4.30 -0.05 5.20
CA VAL A 23 3.01 -0.53 4.69
C VAL A 23 2.62 -1.80 5.45
N LYS A 24 1.40 -1.82 5.99
CA LYS A 24 0.84 -2.92 6.77
C LYS A 24 -0.48 -3.39 6.19
N VAL A 25 -0.77 -4.66 6.43
CA VAL A 25 -2.10 -5.25 6.23
C VAL A 25 -3.00 -4.82 7.38
N LYS A 26 -4.18 -4.31 7.06
CA LYS A 26 -5.19 -3.81 8.01
C LYS A 26 -6.31 -4.82 8.26
N SER A 27 -6.64 -5.63 7.24
CA SER A 27 -7.73 -6.60 7.25
C SER A 27 -7.31 -7.88 6.52
N ASP A 28 -8.05 -8.97 6.72
CA ASP A 28 -7.74 -10.27 6.11
C ASP A 28 -7.61 -10.16 4.59
N LEU A 29 -6.51 -10.72 4.08
CA LEU A 29 -6.26 -10.81 2.64
C LEU A 29 -6.75 -12.16 2.12
N GLN A 30 -7.61 -12.12 1.12
CA GLN A 30 -8.00 -13.30 0.37
C GLN A 30 -7.15 -13.37 -0.90
N TYR A 31 -6.46 -14.49 -1.09
CA TYR A 31 -5.74 -14.74 -2.33
C TYR A 31 -6.74 -14.92 -3.48
N GLU A 32 -6.45 -14.25 -4.59
CA GLU A 32 -7.17 -14.39 -5.84
C GLU A 32 -6.14 -14.36 -6.98
N ALA A 33 -6.11 -15.42 -7.79
CA ALA A 33 -5.06 -15.61 -8.79
C ALA A 33 -5.04 -14.45 -9.80
N GLY A 34 -3.87 -13.83 -9.97
CA GLY A 34 -3.68 -12.70 -10.88
C GLY A 34 -4.16 -11.35 -10.35
N LYS A 35 -4.67 -11.28 -9.10
CA LYS A 35 -5.06 -10.01 -8.48
C LYS A 35 -3.84 -9.27 -7.93
N SER A 36 -3.72 -8.01 -8.33
CA SER A 36 -2.77 -7.06 -7.75
C SER A 36 -3.51 -5.82 -7.28
N PHE A 37 -2.93 -5.15 -6.28
CA PHE A 37 -3.40 -3.86 -5.81
C PHE A 37 -2.41 -2.80 -6.20
N GLU A 38 -2.87 -1.77 -6.89
CA GLU A 38 -2.02 -0.66 -7.31
C GLU A 38 -2.50 0.65 -6.69
N THR A 39 -1.57 1.45 -6.19
CA THR A 39 -1.86 2.81 -5.74
C THR A 39 -0.64 3.71 -5.86
N ILE A 40 -0.86 5.02 -5.83
CA ILE A 40 0.21 6.00 -5.75
C ILE A 40 0.47 6.33 -4.28
N VAL A 41 1.72 6.30 -3.86
CA VAL A 41 2.15 6.85 -2.58
C VAL A 41 2.73 8.25 -2.77
N VAL A 42 2.46 9.12 -1.81
CA VAL A 42 2.96 10.50 -1.77
C VAL A 42 3.81 10.68 -0.52
N ALA A 43 5.03 11.17 -0.73
CA ALA A 43 5.92 11.66 0.32
C ALA A 43 6.00 13.19 0.22
N SER A 44 5.97 13.88 1.36
CA SER A 44 6.10 15.33 1.42
C SER A 44 7.16 15.68 2.46
N ASP A 45 8.03 16.62 2.13
CA ASP A 45 8.92 17.20 3.12
C ASP A 45 8.18 18.20 4.03
N ARG A 46 8.89 18.75 5.01
CA ARG A 46 8.40 19.76 5.95
C ARG A 46 8.80 21.19 5.54
N GLY A 47 9.12 21.41 4.27
CA GLY A 47 9.50 22.74 3.75
C GLY A 47 8.33 23.72 3.72
N ASN A 48 8.62 24.99 3.44
CA ASN A 48 7.63 26.03 3.19
C ASN A 48 7.96 26.82 1.91
N PRO A 49 7.30 26.58 0.77
CA PRO A 49 6.25 25.57 0.59
C PRO A 49 6.82 24.14 0.63
N PRO A 50 6.02 23.13 1.02
CA PRO A 50 6.47 21.74 1.04
C PRO A 50 6.67 21.21 -0.38
N ARG A 51 7.68 20.37 -0.57
CA ARG A 51 7.88 19.60 -1.80
C ARG A 51 7.35 18.19 -1.61
N ALA A 52 6.67 17.68 -2.63
CA ALA A 52 6.15 16.32 -2.63
C ALA A 52 6.69 15.52 -3.82
N SER A 53 6.87 14.22 -3.59
CA SER A 53 7.20 13.23 -4.62
C SER A 53 6.19 12.09 -4.60
N GLN A 54 6.09 11.39 -5.72
CA GLN A 54 5.13 10.31 -5.93
C GLN A 54 5.84 9.05 -6.43
N ALA A 55 5.33 7.89 -6.05
CA ALA A 55 5.76 6.59 -6.56
C ALA A 55 4.56 5.65 -6.71
N ILE A 56 4.65 4.70 -7.62
CA ILE A 56 3.65 3.64 -7.79
C ILE A 56 4.01 2.50 -6.81
N LEU A 57 3.02 2.05 -6.04
CA LEU A 57 3.10 0.89 -5.17
C LEU A 57 2.19 -0.21 -5.75
N ILE A 58 2.80 -1.35 -6.04
CA ILE A 58 2.10 -2.56 -6.52
C ILE A 58 2.24 -3.63 -5.43
N ILE A 59 1.10 -4.15 -4.96
CA ILE A 59 1.04 -5.20 -3.93
C ILE A 59 0.47 -6.46 -4.58
N ASN A 60 1.26 -7.53 -4.53
CA ASN A 60 0.86 -8.86 -4.99
C ASN A 60 0.65 -9.76 -3.77
N VAL A 61 -0.54 -10.33 -3.66
CA VAL A 61 -0.83 -11.34 -2.61
C VAL A 61 -0.44 -12.70 -3.16
N ILE A 62 0.41 -13.41 -2.45
CA ILE A 62 0.83 -14.77 -2.78
C ILE A 62 0.15 -15.75 -1.85
N ASP A 63 -0.35 -16.85 -2.39
CA ASP A 63 -0.81 -17.98 -1.58
C ASP A 63 0.42 -18.72 -1.05
N VAL A 64 0.46 -18.91 0.26
CA VAL A 64 1.54 -19.63 0.96
C VAL A 64 1.11 -21.05 1.37
N GLY A 65 0.00 -21.55 0.84
CA GLY A 65 -0.54 -22.89 1.13
C GLY A 65 0.49 -24.02 1.04
N ASN A 66 0.80 -24.64 2.19
CA ASN A 66 1.64 -25.82 2.43
C ASN A 66 3.04 -25.85 1.77
N THR A 67 3.95 -25.00 2.25
CA THR A 67 5.38 -25.33 2.24
C THR A 67 5.70 -26.17 3.49
N PRO A 68 6.00 -27.50 3.38
CA PRO A 68 6.54 -28.23 4.52
C PRO A 68 7.92 -27.63 4.90
N PRO A 69 8.21 -27.47 6.21
CA PRO A 69 9.52 -27.02 6.67
C PRO A 69 10.64 -28.02 6.37
#